data_AF-A0A520PF97-F1
#
_entry.id   AF-A0A520PF97-F1
#
_cell.length_a   1.000
_cell.length_b   1.000
_cell.length_c   1.000
_cell.angle_alpha   90.00
_cell.angle_beta   90.00
_cell.angle_gamma   90.00
#
_symmetry.space_group_name_H-M   'P 1'
#
loop_
_entity.id
_entity.type
_entity.pdbx_description
1 polymer ?
#
loop_
_entity_poly.entity_id
_entity_poly.type
_entity_poly.pdbx_seq_one_letter_code
_entity_poly.pdbx_strand_id
1 'polypeptide(L)'
;RGDVSLLQPGIEQFDQIVPVPVMGVIPWREIKLEDEDSQNLQSKIDSEERLEVTVIRLPHMSNFTDFDPLKQISGISVNFVNSPSELGNAGLIILPGSKNTLFDLRYLHESGFSKKLKQLHGHIWILGICGGFQMLGEKVDDPLNMESSGTTREPPETSNSGTSSTAGRYTASANSSVANSESGLGLLQMTTVMEGDKKLVRREYQGKNWLAGLNWAGYEIHLGRTTFKSSQHEELVKNDPELAVIDRDQKVIGTYIHGWLESPEVTQKILALLSKETFDIPFSFQESKEREMDELAHFLEKHCEVEKILRN
;
A
#
# COMPACT_ATOMS: atom_id res chain seq x y z
N ARG A 1 -27.95 -2.77 18.21
CA ARG A 1 -27.63 -3.66 17.06
C ARG A 1 -26.55 -4.62 17.56
N GLY A 2 -26.67 -5.93 17.30
CA GLY A 2 -25.69 -6.93 17.78
C GLY A 2 -26.09 -7.74 19.01
N ASP A 3 -27.38 -7.91 19.30
CA ASP A 3 -27.82 -8.89 20.30
C ASP A 3 -27.68 -10.30 19.70
N VAL A 4 -26.78 -11.09 20.28
CA VAL A 4 -26.45 -12.46 19.84
C VAL A 4 -27.69 -13.36 19.88
N SER A 5 -28.61 -13.13 20.81
CA SER A 5 -29.84 -13.93 20.93
C SER A 5 -30.75 -13.82 19.70
N LEU A 6 -30.68 -12.69 18.97
CA LEU A 6 -31.43 -12.48 17.74
C LEU A 6 -30.85 -13.24 16.54
N LEU A 7 -29.59 -13.70 16.63
CA LEU A 7 -28.90 -14.43 15.57
C LEU A 7 -28.98 -15.95 15.75
N GLN A 8 -29.44 -16.43 16.91
CA GLN A 8 -29.52 -17.85 17.26
C GLN A 8 -30.24 -18.72 16.20
N PRO A 9 -31.41 -18.32 15.66
CA PRO A 9 -32.08 -19.13 14.63
C PRO A 9 -31.27 -19.25 13.33
N GLY A 10 -30.46 -18.24 13.01
CA GLY A 10 -29.59 -18.26 11.82
C GLY A 10 -28.39 -19.18 12.00
N ILE A 11 -27.82 -19.25 13.21
CA ILE A 11 -26.71 -20.15 13.55
C ILE A 11 -27.16 -21.60 13.43
N GLU A 12 -28.33 -21.93 13.98
CA GLU A 12 -28.92 -23.28 13.91
C GLU A 12 -29.21 -23.73 12.46
N GLN A 13 -29.58 -22.81 11.58
CA GLN A 13 -29.73 -23.10 10.16
C GLN A 13 -28.37 -23.32 9.48
N PHE A 14 -27.34 -22.57 9.87
CA PHE A 14 -26.01 -22.68 9.28
C PHE A 14 -25.37 -24.04 9.57
N ASP A 15 -25.50 -24.53 10.81
CA ASP A 15 -25.02 -25.87 11.24
C ASP A 15 -25.68 -27.02 10.46
N GLN A 16 -26.88 -26.82 9.91
CA GLN A 16 -27.57 -27.82 9.08
C GLN A 16 -27.07 -27.85 7.63
N ILE A 17 -26.45 -26.76 7.16
CA ILE A 17 -26.06 -26.57 5.75
C ILE A 17 -24.55 -26.78 5.56
N VAL A 18 -23.74 -26.41 6.55
CA VAL A 18 -22.27 -26.42 6.45
C VAL A 18 -21.67 -27.29 7.56
N PRO A 19 -20.74 -28.22 7.25
CA PRO A 19 -20.15 -29.11 8.25
C PRO A 19 -19.05 -28.45 9.10
N VAL A 20 -19.04 -27.11 9.19
CA VAL A 20 -18.05 -26.36 9.97
C VAL A 20 -18.73 -25.71 11.18
N PRO A 21 -18.16 -25.83 12.38
CA PRO A 21 -18.78 -25.28 13.58
C PRO A 21 -18.70 -23.75 13.61
N VAL A 22 -19.77 -23.11 14.07
CA VAL A 22 -19.74 -21.68 14.40
C VAL A 22 -19.01 -21.48 15.73
N MET A 23 -17.84 -20.85 15.68
CA MET A 23 -16.94 -20.69 16.84
C MET A 23 -17.21 -19.42 17.67
N GLY A 24 -18.20 -18.60 17.31
CA GLY A 24 -18.51 -17.37 18.03
C GLY A 24 -19.39 -16.41 17.24
N VAL A 25 -19.92 -15.41 17.94
CA VAL A 25 -20.69 -14.32 17.33
C VAL A 25 -20.11 -13.00 17.81
N ILE A 26 -19.54 -12.24 16.88
CA ILE A 26 -18.90 -10.96 17.18
C ILE A 26 -19.98 -9.87 17.19
N PRO A 27 -20.26 -9.23 18.34
CA PRO A 27 -21.20 -8.11 18.37
C PRO A 27 -20.67 -6.95 17.55
N TRP A 28 -21.57 -6.24 16.87
CA TRP A 28 -21.18 -5.01 16.17
C TRP A 28 -20.72 -3.96 17.18
N ARG A 29 -19.53 -3.40 16.94
CA ARG A 29 -18.94 -2.29 17.71
C ARG A 29 -18.24 -1.37 16.72
N GLU A 30 -18.26 -0.08 17.02
CA GLU A 30 -17.40 0.89 16.36
C GLU A 30 -15.98 0.71 16.90
N ILE A 31 -15.11 0.15 16.09
CA ILE A 31 -13.68 0.00 16.38
C ILE A 31 -12.98 0.98 15.43
N LYS A 32 -12.12 1.82 16.00
CA LYS A 32 -11.17 2.58 15.20
C LYS A 32 -10.11 1.56 14.79
N LEU A 33 -10.23 1.06 13.58
CA LEU A 33 -9.16 0.34 12.90
C LEU A 33 -8.87 1.14 11.64
N GLU A 34 -7.66 1.00 11.12
CA GLU A 34 -7.34 1.52 9.80
C GLU A 34 -8.37 0.96 8.79
N ASP A 35 -9.01 1.84 8.03
CA ASP A 35 -10.00 1.43 7.03
C ASP A 35 -9.29 0.61 5.95
N GLU A 36 -9.48 -0.71 5.97
CA GLU A 36 -8.97 -1.61 4.92
C GLU A 36 -9.61 -1.27 3.56
N ASP A 37 -10.86 -0.78 3.61
CA ASP A 37 -11.63 -0.31 2.47
C ASP A 37 -11.66 1.22 2.39
N SER A 38 -11.33 1.74 1.21
CA SER A 38 -11.24 3.16 0.80
C SER A 38 -12.42 4.13 1.06
N GLN A 39 -13.27 3.91 2.07
CA GLN A 39 -14.53 4.64 2.26
C GLN A 39 -14.42 5.90 3.14
N ASN A 40 -13.40 6.07 3.98
CA ASN A 40 -13.15 7.31 4.74
C ASN A 40 -11.76 7.88 4.41
N LEU A 41 -11.59 8.30 3.16
CA LEU A 41 -10.32 8.79 2.64
C LEU A 41 -10.03 10.28 2.89
N GLN A 42 -10.98 11.05 3.45
CA GLN A 42 -10.78 12.49 3.67
C GLN A 42 -10.29 12.76 5.09
N SER A 43 -9.17 13.48 5.22
CA SER A 43 -8.81 14.10 6.49
C SER A 43 -9.91 15.06 6.95
N LYS A 44 -10.09 15.23 8.27
CA LYS A 44 -10.90 16.33 8.80
C LYS A 44 -10.36 17.63 8.20
N ILE A 45 -11.25 18.44 7.60
CA ILE A 45 -10.89 19.76 7.09
C ILE A 45 -10.42 20.57 8.30
N ASP A 46 -9.11 20.79 8.40
CA ASP A 46 -8.50 21.62 9.42
C ASP A 46 -8.56 23.08 8.92
N SER A 47 -9.16 23.98 9.70
CA SER A 47 -9.18 25.40 9.34
C SER A 47 -7.79 26.06 9.36
N GLU A 48 -6.79 25.35 9.91
CA GLU A 48 -5.38 25.72 9.92
C GLU A 48 -4.52 24.80 9.03
N GLU A 49 -5.03 24.40 7.86
CA GLU A 49 -4.26 23.64 6.89
C GLU A 49 -2.98 24.39 6.46
N ARG A 50 -1.84 23.73 6.65
CA ARG A 50 -0.48 24.26 6.42
C ARG A 50 0.27 23.47 5.34
N LEU A 51 -0.13 22.23 5.08
CA LEU A 51 0.44 21.39 4.04
C LEU A 51 -0.62 20.43 3.46
N GLU A 52 -0.81 20.49 2.14
CA GLU A 52 -1.64 19.54 1.41
C GLU A 52 -0.81 18.37 0.88
N VAL A 53 -1.20 17.15 1.23
CA VAL A 53 -0.66 15.90 0.66
C VAL A 53 -1.73 15.28 -0.23
N THR A 54 -1.38 15.02 -1.48
CA THR A 54 -2.31 14.45 -2.46
C THR A 54 -1.89 13.04 -2.84
N VAL A 55 -2.76 12.06 -2.61
CA VAL A 55 -2.56 10.66 -2.99
C VAL A 55 -3.37 10.35 -4.25
N ILE A 56 -2.71 9.84 -5.30
CA ILE A 56 -3.42 9.43 -6.52
C ILE A 56 -4.14 8.11 -6.24
N ARG A 57 -5.46 8.09 -6.42
CA ARG A 57 -6.25 6.87 -6.24
C ARG A 57 -6.10 5.96 -7.44
N LEU A 58 -5.23 4.96 -7.32
CA LEU A 58 -5.03 3.95 -8.34
C LEU A 58 -6.14 2.89 -8.32
N PRO A 59 -6.56 2.35 -9.48
CA PRO A 59 -7.54 1.26 -9.54
C PRO A 59 -7.17 0.02 -8.73
N HIS A 60 -5.89 -0.35 -8.68
CA HIS A 60 -5.39 -1.52 -7.94
C HIS A 60 -4.50 -1.14 -6.75
N MET A 61 -4.79 0.01 -6.13
CA MET A 61 -4.07 0.49 -4.96
C MET A 61 -3.97 -0.58 -3.85
N SER A 62 -2.81 -0.65 -3.21
CA SER A 62 -2.53 -1.53 -2.07
C SER A 62 -2.08 -0.71 -0.85
N ASN A 63 -2.10 -1.33 0.33
CA ASN A 63 -1.58 -0.76 1.57
C ASN A 63 -2.12 0.66 1.83
N PHE A 64 -3.45 0.78 1.86
CA PHE A 64 -4.20 2.03 2.07
C PHE A 64 -3.93 2.72 3.42
N THR A 65 -3.00 2.22 4.22
CA THR A 65 -2.73 2.72 5.55
C THR A 65 -1.34 3.34 5.67
N ASP A 66 -0.50 3.22 4.62
CA ASP A 66 0.85 3.81 4.57
C ASP A 66 0.86 5.33 4.84
N PHE A 67 -0.23 6.03 4.55
CA PHE A 67 -0.39 7.48 4.71
C PHE A 67 -1.28 7.88 5.88
N ASP A 68 -1.82 6.93 6.63
CA ASP A 68 -2.59 7.24 7.84
C ASP A 68 -1.79 8.03 8.87
N PRO A 69 -0.45 7.81 9.03
CA PRO A 69 0.32 8.66 9.92
C PRO A 69 0.22 10.15 9.59
N LEU A 70 0.17 10.52 8.30
CA LEU A 70 0.04 11.92 7.89
C LEU A 70 -1.34 12.51 8.26
N LYS A 71 -2.41 11.71 8.25
CA LYS A 71 -3.76 12.15 8.59
C LYS A 71 -3.92 12.55 10.06
N GLN A 72 -3.04 12.08 10.95
CA GLN A 72 -3.13 12.36 12.39
C GLN A 72 -2.27 13.57 12.80
N ILE A 73 -1.48 14.13 11.88
CA ILE A 73 -0.64 15.30 12.14
C ILE A 73 -1.48 16.57 11.89
N SER A 74 -1.65 17.40 12.92
CA SER A 74 -2.41 18.65 12.80
C SER A 74 -1.75 19.63 11.83
N GLY A 75 -2.56 20.27 10.98
CA GLY A 75 -2.10 21.15 9.89
C GLY A 75 -1.70 20.42 8.60
N ILE A 76 -1.80 19.08 8.54
CA ILE A 76 -1.62 18.32 7.29
C ILE A 76 -2.98 17.79 6.82
N SER A 77 -3.32 18.05 5.56
CA SER A 77 -4.44 17.41 4.89
C SER A 77 -3.95 16.29 3.99
N VAL A 78 -4.72 15.20 3.89
CA VAL A 78 -4.43 14.09 2.98
C VAL A 78 -5.65 13.88 2.09
N ASN A 79 -5.51 14.22 0.82
CA ASN A 79 -6.58 14.19 -0.17
C ASN A 79 -6.36 13.11 -1.22
N PHE A 80 -7.39 12.32 -1.49
CA PHE A 80 -7.37 11.29 -2.54
C PHE A 80 -7.97 11.84 -3.82
N VAL A 81 -7.20 11.80 -4.89
CA VAL A 81 -7.60 12.40 -6.17
C VAL A 81 -7.84 11.36 -7.23
N ASN A 82 -8.84 11.62 -8.07
CA ASN A 82 -9.20 10.79 -9.22
C ASN A 82 -9.00 11.53 -10.55
N SER A 83 -8.66 12.82 -10.50
CA SER A 83 -8.45 13.66 -11.67
C SER A 83 -7.10 14.41 -11.61
N PRO A 84 -6.35 14.52 -12.73
CA PRO A 84 -5.11 15.30 -12.78
C PRO A 84 -5.28 16.79 -12.46
N SER A 85 -6.49 17.35 -12.61
CA SER A 85 -6.78 18.75 -12.28
C SER A 85 -6.64 19.05 -10.78
N GLU A 86 -6.74 18.02 -9.93
CA GLU A 86 -6.73 18.14 -8.47
C GLU A 86 -5.29 18.19 -7.90
N LEU A 87 -4.26 17.92 -8.71
CA LEU A 87 -2.85 17.91 -8.26
C LEU A 87 -2.23 19.31 -8.05
N GLY A 88 -2.95 20.39 -8.33
CA GLY A 88 -2.36 21.73 -8.51
C GLY A 88 -1.79 22.39 -7.25
N ASN A 89 -2.34 22.08 -6.07
CA ASN A 89 -2.01 22.78 -4.82
C ASN A 89 -1.16 21.93 -3.85
N ALA A 90 -0.86 20.69 -4.22
CA ALA A 90 -0.16 19.75 -3.35
C ALA A 90 1.25 20.21 -2.98
N GLY A 91 1.61 20.11 -1.70
CA GLY A 91 3.00 20.18 -1.25
C GLY A 91 3.76 18.87 -1.49
N LEU A 92 3.02 17.74 -1.50
CA LEU A 92 3.52 16.41 -1.81
C LEU A 92 2.48 15.63 -2.61
N ILE A 93 2.91 14.97 -3.68
CA ILE A 93 2.10 14.01 -4.43
C ILE A 93 2.60 12.60 -4.13
N ILE A 94 1.70 11.69 -3.77
CA ILE A 94 2.01 10.28 -3.49
C ILE A 94 1.45 9.39 -4.59
N LEU A 95 2.33 8.56 -5.17
CA LEU A 95 1.99 7.38 -5.95
C LEU A 95 2.03 6.15 -5.01
N PRO A 96 0.87 5.60 -4.62
CA PRO A 96 0.83 4.50 -3.66
C PRO A 96 1.26 3.16 -4.27
N GLY A 97 1.34 2.12 -3.43
CA GLY A 97 1.54 0.74 -3.89
C GLY A 97 0.39 0.27 -4.79
N SER A 98 0.71 -0.69 -5.68
CA SER A 98 -0.25 -1.31 -6.60
C SER A 98 -0.11 -2.83 -6.58
N LYS A 99 -1.24 -3.54 -6.68
CA LYS A 99 -1.29 -5.00 -6.91
C LYS A 99 -1.20 -5.37 -8.40
N ASN A 100 -1.30 -4.39 -9.30
CA ASN A 100 -1.25 -4.58 -10.75
C ASN A 100 -0.61 -3.34 -11.38
N THR A 101 0.72 -3.27 -11.26
CA THR A 101 1.52 -2.09 -11.60
C THR A 101 1.40 -1.73 -13.07
N LEU A 102 1.42 -2.72 -13.99
CA LEU A 102 1.27 -2.45 -15.43
C LEU A 102 -0.11 -1.87 -15.75
N PHE A 103 -1.19 -2.37 -15.14
CA PHE A 103 -2.52 -1.81 -15.36
C PHE A 103 -2.61 -0.37 -14.86
N ASP A 104 -2.14 -0.12 -13.63
CA ASP A 104 -2.24 1.21 -13.02
C ASP A 104 -1.35 2.22 -13.75
N LEU A 105 -0.22 1.80 -14.30
CA LEU A 105 0.62 2.63 -15.17
C LEU A 105 -0.11 3.02 -16.47
N ARG A 106 -0.83 2.10 -17.12
CA ARG A 106 -1.70 2.43 -18.27
C ARG A 106 -2.77 3.43 -17.88
N TYR A 107 -3.43 3.19 -16.75
CA TYR A 107 -4.43 4.11 -16.22
C TYR A 107 -3.85 5.53 -16.03
N LEU A 108 -2.64 5.67 -15.48
CA LEU A 108 -1.99 6.97 -15.32
C LEU A 108 -1.70 7.66 -16.67
N HIS A 109 -1.36 6.91 -17.72
CA HIS A 109 -1.18 7.48 -19.06
C HIS A 109 -2.51 7.91 -19.69
N GLU A 110 -3.51 7.04 -19.67
CA GLU A 110 -4.81 7.25 -20.30
C GLU A 110 -5.63 8.37 -19.63
N SER A 111 -5.58 8.45 -18.30
CA SER A 111 -6.25 9.49 -17.52
C SER A 111 -5.55 10.85 -17.57
N GLY A 112 -4.32 10.92 -18.10
CA GLY A 112 -3.53 12.15 -18.20
C GLY A 112 -2.71 12.50 -16.95
N PHE A 113 -2.74 11.68 -15.89
CA PHE A 113 -1.90 11.87 -14.71
C PHE A 113 -0.41 11.86 -15.07
N SER A 114 0.03 10.95 -15.94
CA SER A 114 1.42 10.86 -16.41
C SER A 114 1.93 12.19 -16.98
N LYS A 115 1.12 12.84 -17.82
CA LYS A 115 1.45 14.15 -18.39
C LYS A 115 1.53 15.23 -17.30
N LYS A 116 0.59 15.24 -16.35
CA LYS A 116 0.55 16.22 -15.28
C LYS A 116 1.72 16.06 -14.30
N LEU A 117 2.05 14.83 -13.91
CA LEU A 117 3.21 14.52 -13.05
C LEU A 117 4.51 14.98 -13.70
N LYS A 118 4.70 14.72 -15.00
CA LYS A 118 5.86 15.24 -15.76
C LYS A 118 5.95 16.76 -15.79
N GLN A 119 4.82 17.47 -15.78
CA GLN A 119 4.80 18.94 -15.70
C GLN A 119 5.14 19.46 -14.31
N LEU A 120 4.83 18.71 -13.26
CA LEU A 120 5.07 19.08 -11.85
C LEU A 120 6.44 18.61 -11.34
N HIS A 121 7.08 17.69 -12.05
CA HIS A 121 8.42 17.19 -11.79
C HIS A 121 9.43 18.34 -11.64
N GLY A 122 10.28 18.28 -10.61
CA GLY A 122 11.20 19.36 -10.23
C GLY A 122 10.55 20.57 -9.52
N HIS A 123 9.22 20.71 -9.58
CA HIS A 123 8.48 21.80 -8.94
C HIS A 123 7.82 21.36 -7.63
N ILE A 124 7.19 20.18 -7.61
CA ILE A 124 6.51 19.59 -6.45
C ILE A 124 7.19 18.26 -6.09
N TRP A 125 7.20 17.90 -4.80
CA TRP A 125 7.71 16.60 -4.37
C TRP A 125 6.78 15.47 -4.79
N ILE A 126 7.35 14.40 -5.33
CA ILE A 126 6.64 13.18 -5.71
C ILE A 126 7.24 12.01 -4.94
N LEU A 127 6.42 11.29 -4.17
CA LEU A 127 6.79 10.08 -3.43
C LEU A 127 6.12 8.85 -4.07
N GLY A 128 6.91 7.91 -4.56
CA GLY A 128 6.44 6.60 -4.99
C GLY A 128 6.69 5.53 -3.93
N ILE A 129 5.69 4.72 -3.63
CA ILE A 129 5.80 3.59 -2.68
C ILE A 129 5.50 2.28 -3.42
N CYS A 130 6.39 1.29 -3.30
CA CYS A 130 6.31 -0.04 -3.89
C CYS A 130 5.96 0.01 -5.40
N GLY A 131 4.80 -0.47 -5.83
CA GLY A 131 4.35 -0.34 -7.23
C GLY A 131 4.40 1.12 -7.74
N GLY A 132 4.04 2.09 -6.90
CA GLY A 132 4.18 3.51 -7.21
C GLY A 132 5.63 3.93 -7.42
N PHE A 133 6.59 3.37 -6.67
CA PHE A 133 8.01 3.58 -6.92
C PHE A 133 8.42 3.01 -8.28
N GLN A 134 8.02 1.78 -8.60
CA GLN A 134 8.30 1.15 -9.89
C GLN A 134 7.80 1.99 -11.07
N MET A 135 6.60 2.56 -10.95
CA MET A 135 6.00 3.43 -11.96
C MET A 135 6.80 4.72 -12.21
N LEU A 136 7.57 5.23 -11.24
CA LEU A 136 8.43 6.42 -11.42
C LEU A 136 9.57 6.18 -12.41
N GLY A 137 9.96 4.92 -12.64
CA GLY A 137 11.02 4.54 -13.57
C GLY A 137 10.68 4.81 -15.04
N GLU A 138 11.58 4.44 -15.95
CA GLU A 138 11.39 4.56 -17.39
C GLU A 138 10.53 3.44 -17.99
N LYS A 139 10.50 2.27 -17.34
CA LYS A 139 9.84 1.07 -17.85
C LYS A 139 9.59 0.04 -16.75
N VAL A 140 8.46 -0.66 -16.84
CA VAL A 140 8.14 -1.85 -16.04
C VAL A 140 7.82 -3.02 -16.97
N ASP A 141 8.54 -4.12 -16.82
CA ASP A 141 8.36 -5.36 -17.58
C ASP A 141 7.77 -6.46 -16.70
N ASP A 142 6.76 -7.18 -17.16
CA ASP A 142 6.23 -8.40 -16.54
C ASP A 142 6.27 -9.58 -17.53
N PRO A 143 7.46 -10.07 -17.90
CA PRO A 143 7.62 -11.06 -18.97
C PRO A 143 6.90 -12.38 -18.67
N LEU A 144 6.69 -12.69 -17.39
CA LEU A 144 6.09 -13.92 -16.90
C LEU A 144 4.63 -13.75 -16.45
N ASN A 145 4.03 -12.57 -16.62
CA ASN A 145 2.66 -12.27 -16.19
C ASN A 145 2.41 -12.59 -14.71
N MET A 146 3.38 -12.27 -13.86
CA MET A 146 3.36 -12.60 -12.43
C MET A 146 2.32 -11.80 -11.64
N GLU A 147 2.02 -10.56 -12.03
CA GLU A 147 1.00 -9.75 -11.35
C GLU A 147 -0.43 -10.19 -11.72
N SER A 148 -0.64 -10.68 -12.95
CA SER A 148 -1.95 -11.12 -13.45
C SER A 148 -2.27 -12.58 -13.19
N SER A 149 -1.26 -13.41 -12.88
CA SER A 149 -1.43 -14.86 -12.73
C SER A 149 -2.06 -15.28 -11.40
N GLY A 150 -2.12 -14.42 -10.38
CA GLY A 150 -2.99 -14.53 -9.19
C GLY A 150 -3.02 -15.86 -8.44
N THR A 151 -2.17 -16.82 -8.79
CA THR A 151 -2.13 -18.16 -8.24
C THR A 151 -0.88 -18.21 -7.38
N THR A 152 -1.11 -18.07 -6.08
CA THR A 152 -0.26 -18.74 -5.09
C THR A 152 0.08 -20.12 -5.64
N ARG A 153 1.36 -20.34 -5.98
CA ARG A 153 1.86 -21.69 -6.25
C ARG A 153 1.64 -22.48 -4.97
N GLU A 154 0.53 -23.21 -4.88
CA GLU A 154 0.41 -24.27 -3.91
C GLU A 154 1.54 -25.27 -4.15
N PRO A 155 2.08 -25.89 -3.09
CA PRO A 155 3.07 -26.95 -3.23
C PRO A 155 2.48 -28.06 -4.13
N PRO A 156 3.31 -28.81 -4.88
CA PRO A 156 2.80 -29.85 -5.75
C PRO A 156 2.08 -30.92 -4.93
N GLU A 157 0.74 -30.93 -5.00
CA GLU A 157 -0.07 -32.01 -4.48
C GLU A 157 0.15 -33.25 -5.35
N THR A 158 0.51 -34.33 -4.68
CA THR A 158 0.62 -35.67 -5.24
C THR A 158 -0.73 -36.11 -5.80
N SER A 159 -0.68 -36.59 -7.04
CA SER A 159 -1.79 -37.16 -7.79
C SER A 159 -2.70 -38.07 -6.96
N ASN A 160 -3.99 -37.75 -6.90
CA ASN A 160 -5.01 -38.78 -6.93
C ASN A 160 -6.32 -38.32 -7.59
N SER A 161 -6.91 -39.28 -8.27
CA SER A 161 -7.99 -39.24 -9.25
C SER A 161 -9.37 -38.81 -8.74
N GLY A 162 -10.17 -38.20 -9.62
CA GLY A 162 -11.60 -38.55 -9.76
C GLY A 162 -12.64 -37.41 -9.71
N THR A 163 -13.24 -37.17 -10.88
CA THR A 163 -14.65 -36.79 -11.12
C THR A 163 -15.20 -35.40 -10.74
N SER A 164 -15.24 -34.53 -11.76
CA SER A 164 -16.35 -33.68 -12.24
C SER A 164 -17.52 -33.31 -11.31
N SER A 165 -17.70 -32.01 -11.04
CA SER A 165 -18.98 -31.32 -11.31
C SER A 165 -18.85 -29.79 -11.40
N THR A 166 -19.79 -29.23 -12.15
CA THR A 166 -19.99 -27.88 -12.70
C THR A 166 -20.04 -26.69 -11.73
N ALA A 167 -19.29 -25.62 -12.03
CA ALA A 167 -19.62 -24.25 -11.65
C ALA A 167 -19.15 -23.25 -12.74
N GLY A 168 -19.91 -22.17 -12.93
CA GLY A 168 -20.01 -21.39 -14.16
C GLY A 168 -18.72 -20.78 -14.71
N ARG A 169 -18.47 -21.06 -15.99
CA ARG A 169 -17.50 -20.35 -16.82
C ARG A 169 -18.00 -18.94 -17.09
N TYR A 170 -17.44 -17.96 -16.39
CA TYR A 170 -17.22 -16.65 -16.99
C TYR A 170 -16.28 -16.87 -18.18
N THR A 171 -16.81 -16.77 -19.39
CA THR A 171 -15.99 -16.70 -20.59
C THR A 171 -15.28 -15.36 -20.57
N ALA A 172 -14.04 -15.35 -20.05
CA ALA A 172 -13.10 -14.28 -20.33
C ALA A 172 -12.96 -14.21 -21.85
N SER A 173 -13.47 -13.12 -22.42
CA SER A 173 -13.30 -12.78 -23.82
C SER A 173 -11.80 -12.73 -24.10
N ALA A 174 -11.30 -13.77 -24.76
CA ALA A 174 -10.01 -13.77 -25.42
C ALA A 174 -10.06 -12.70 -26.51
N ASN A 175 -9.55 -11.50 -26.22
CA ASN A 175 -9.03 -10.51 -27.16
C ASN A 175 -8.58 -9.23 -26.42
N SER A 176 -7.41 -9.28 -25.79
CA SER A 176 -6.39 -8.24 -25.98
C SER A 176 -5.06 -8.85 -25.58
N SER A 177 -4.05 -8.76 -26.45
CA SER A 177 -2.67 -8.99 -26.07
C SER A 177 -2.27 -7.88 -25.10
N VAL A 178 -2.56 -8.08 -23.82
CA VAL A 178 -2.09 -7.17 -22.77
C VAL A 178 -0.57 -7.19 -22.87
N ALA A 179 0.03 -6.05 -23.19
CA ALA A 179 1.48 -5.97 -23.28
C ALA A 179 2.09 -6.36 -21.92
N ASN A 180 3.03 -7.29 -21.92
CA ASN A 180 3.79 -7.72 -20.73
C ASN A 180 4.83 -6.65 -20.32
N SER A 181 4.59 -5.39 -20.65
CA SER A 181 5.53 -4.28 -20.52
C SER A 181 4.80 -2.97 -20.68
N GLU A 182 5.14 -1.97 -19.88
CA GLU A 182 4.60 -0.62 -19.98
C GLU A 182 5.70 0.44 -19.80
N SER A 183 5.56 1.55 -20.52
CA SER A 183 6.46 2.70 -20.37
C SER A 183 6.20 3.37 -19.02
N GLY A 184 7.22 3.54 -18.19
CA GLY A 184 7.08 4.21 -16.91
C GLY A 184 6.88 5.73 -17.04
N LEU A 185 6.77 6.41 -15.91
CA LEU A 185 6.65 7.87 -15.87
C LEU A 185 7.95 8.58 -16.25
N GLY A 186 9.10 7.90 -16.18
CA GLY A 186 10.41 8.43 -16.56
C GLY A 186 10.90 9.57 -15.67
N LEU A 187 10.49 9.58 -14.40
CA LEU A 187 10.91 10.56 -13.40
C LEU A 187 12.21 10.12 -12.69
N LEU A 188 12.48 8.82 -12.68
CA LEU A 188 13.74 8.23 -12.24
C LEU A 188 14.36 7.40 -13.36
N GLN A 189 15.68 7.49 -13.51
CA GLN A 189 16.45 6.73 -14.50
C GLN A 189 16.67 5.28 -14.05
N MET A 190 15.58 4.53 -13.97
CA MET A 190 15.56 3.15 -13.52
C MET A 190 14.53 2.32 -14.30
N THR A 191 14.73 1.02 -14.33
CA THR A 191 13.80 0.06 -14.94
C THR A 191 13.51 -1.07 -13.98
N THR A 192 12.26 -1.56 -13.99
CA THR A 192 11.83 -2.67 -13.14
C THR A 192 11.42 -3.86 -13.99
N VAL A 193 11.85 -5.06 -13.59
CA VAL A 193 11.38 -6.32 -14.16
C VAL A 193 10.68 -7.11 -13.06
N MET A 194 9.43 -7.52 -13.28
CA MET A 194 8.65 -8.39 -12.41
C MET A 194 9.15 -9.83 -12.55
N GLU A 195 10.16 -10.15 -11.76
CA GLU A 195 10.79 -11.47 -11.74
C GLU A 195 11.15 -11.91 -10.31
N GLY A 196 11.38 -13.20 -10.15
CA GLY A 196 11.77 -13.82 -8.89
C GLY A 196 10.60 -14.09 -7.95
N ASP A 197 10.94 -14.40 -6.70
CA ASP A 197 9.97 -14.65 -5.65
C ASP A 197 9.51 -13.33 -5.01
N LYS A 198 8.23 -13.28 -4.64
CA LYS A 198 7.66 -12.16 -3.91
C LYS A 198 8.42 -11.96 -2.60
N LYS A 199 9.00 -10.78 -2.39
CA LYS A 199 9.69 -10.44 -1.16
C LYS A 199 8.64 -10.08 -0.11
N LEU A 200 8.70 -10.77 1.04
CA LEU A 200 7.83 -10.59 2.20
C LEU A 200 8.70 -10.56 3.45
N VAL A 201 9.20 -9.37 3.81
CA VAL A 201 10.16 -9.21 4.91
C VAL A 201 9.75 -8.03 5.78
N ARG A 202 9.68 -8.23 7.09
CA ARG A 202 9.57 -7.16 8.08
C ARG A 202 10.88 -7.10 8.87
N ARG A 203 11.49 -5.91 8.96
CA ARG A 203 12.75 -5.70 9.68
C ARG A 203 12.95 -4.24 10.04
N GLU A 204 13.99 -3.98 10.83
CA GLU A 204 14.52 -2.64 11.02
C GLU A 204 15.51 -2.28 9.91
N TYR A 205 15.42 -1.03 9.46
CA TYR A 205 16.27 -0.44 8.43
C TYR A 205 17.15 0.62 9.06
N GLN A 206 18.39 0.72 8.56
CA GLN A 206 19.33 1.77 8.96
C GLN A 206 19.46 2.78 7.82
N GLY A 207 19.34 4.05 8.15
CA GLY A 207 19.41 5.12 7.17
C GLY A 207 20.81 5.40 6.65
N LYS A 208 20.86 5.86 5.40
CA LYS A 208 22.06 6.33 4.69
C LYS A 208 21.82 7.75 4.16
N ASN A 209 22.90 8.48 3.89
CA ASN A 209 22.88 9.82 3.31
C ASN A 209 21.95 10.76 4.11
N TRP A 210 20.90 11.28 3.47
CA TRP A 210 19.91 12.14 4.11
C TRP A 210 19.26 11.56 5.38
N LEU A 211 19.10 10.23 5.44
CA LEU A 211 18.53 9.52 6.59
C LEU A 211 19.61 8.94 7.53
N ALA A 212 20.89 9.27 7.32
CA ALA A 212 21.97 8.75 8.17
C ALA A 212 21.71 9.03 9.66
N GLY A 213 21.91 7.99 10.48
CA GLY A 213 21.70 8.03 11.93
C GLY A 213 20.28 7.66 12.39
N LEU A 214 19.33 7.48 11.46
CA LEU A 214 18.00 6.98 11.78
C LEU A 214 17.91 5.47 11.66
N ASN A 215 17.09 4.87 12.51
CA ASN A 215 16.61 3.50 12.39
C ASN A 215 15.09 3.53 12.39
N TRP A 216 14.46 2.70 11.56
CA TRP A 216 13.00 2.57 11.56
C TRP A 216 12.59 1.13 11.26
N ALA A 217 11.45 0.71 11.80
CA ALA A 217 10.81 -0.53 11.40
C ALA A 217 10.01 -0.32 10.12
N GLY A 218 9.93 -1.35 9.28
CA GLY A 218 9.08 -1.34 8.10
C GLY A 218 8.99 -2.73 7.50
N TYR A 219 8.31 -2.83 6.35
CA TYR A 219 8.22 -4.10 5.65
C TYR A 219 8.24 -3.94 4.13
N GLU A 220 8.71 -4.98 3.46
CA GLU A 220 8.77 -5.10 2.01
C GLU A 220 7.74 -6.16 1.58
N ILE A 221 6.80 -5.77 0.70
CA ILE A 221 5.84 -6.65 0.05
C ILE A 221 5.83 -6.28 -1.42
N HIS A 222 6.84 -6.74 -2.15
CA HIS A 222 6.99 -6.38 -3.56
C HIS A 222 7.47 -7.56 -4.39
N LEU A 223 7.19 -7.45 -5.68
CA LEU A 223 7.68 -8.33 -6.70
C LEU A 223 8.52 -7.49 -7.68
N GLY A 224 9.58 -8.09 -8.18
CA GLY A 224 10.42 -7.50 -9.19
C GLY A 224 11.73 -6.93 -8.67
N ARG A 225 12.60 -6.61 -9.62
CA ARG A 225 13.93 -6.06 -9.38
C ARG A 225 14.07 -4.76 -10.15
N THR A 226 14.49 -3.71 -9.44
CA THR A 226 14.75 -2.40 -10.03
C THR A 226 16.25 -2.23 -10.26
N THR A 227 16.60 -1.73 -11.43
CA THR A 227 17.98 -1.43 -11.82
C THR A 227 18.09 0.04 -12.20
N PHE A 228 19.12 0.71 -11.68
CA PHE A 228 19.37 2.12 -11.96
C PHE A 228 20.41 2.29 -13.07
N LYS A 229 20.15 3.23 -13.98
CA LYS A 229 21.05 3.55 -15.10
C LYS A 229 22.08 4.62 -14.75
N SER A 230 21.79 5.49 -13.78
CA SER A 230 22.69 6.54 -13.32
C SER A 230 22.60 6.75 -11.81
N SER A 231 23.62 7.39 -11.24
CA SER A 231 23.76 7.67 -9.80
C SER A 231 23.33 9.09 -9.42
N GLN A 232 22.39 9.70 -10.15
CA GLN A 232 21.92 11.07 -9.86
C GLN A 232 21.02 11.14 -8.62
N HIS A 233 20.62 10.00 -8.07
CA HIS A 233 19.88 9.88 -6.82
C HIS A 233 20.81 9.51 -5.65
N GLU A 234 20.42 9.89 -4.44
CA GLU A 234 21.01 9.40 -3.19
C GLU A 234 20.25 8.15 -2.71
N GLU A 235 20.99 7.13 -2.33
CA GLU A 235 20.45 5.92 -1.68
C GLU A 235 20.15 6.22 -0.19
N LEU A 236 19.03 5.73 0.32
CA LEU A 236 18.56 6.09 1.67
C LEU A 236 18.66 4.96 2.69
N VAL A 237 18.92 3.73 2.26
CA VAL A 237 19.02 2.55 3.12
C VAL A 237 20.42 1.98 3.06
N LYS A 238 21.00 1.70 4.23
CA LYS A 238 22.32 1.08 4.35
C LYS A 238 22.26 -0.39 3.95
N ASN A 239 23.27 -0.86 3.22
CA ASN A 239 23.41 -2.24 2.72
C ASN A 239 22.36 -2.71 1.69
N ASP A 240 21.30 -1.94 1.45
CA ASP A 240 20.22 -2.25 0.50
C ASP A 240 19.85 -0.99 -0.32
N PRO A 241 20.75 -0.50 -1.18
CA PRO A 241 20.62 0.82 -1.82
C PRO A 241 19.40 0.97 -2.74
N GLU A 242 18.88 -0.14 -3.27
CA GLU A 242 17.73 -0.16 -4.19
C GLU A 242 16.38 0.03 -3.47
N LEU A 243 16.34 -0.05 -2.13
CA LEU A 243 15.08 -0.01 -1.39
C LEU A 243 14.49 1.37 -1.20
N ALA A 244 15.31 2.41 -1.20
CA ALA A 244 14.80 3.76 -1.17
C ALA A 244 15.84 4.74 -1.72
N VAL A 245 15.36 5.67 -2.54
CA VAL A 245 16.18 6.67 -3.21
C VAL A 245 15.53 8.05 -3.14
N ILE A 246 16.34 9.09 -3.22
CA ILE A 246 15.88 10.48 -3.38
C ILE A 246 16.68 11.17 -4.48
N ASP A 247 15.98 11.87 -5.36
CA ASP A 247 16.56 12.86 -6.28
C ASP A 247 16.04 14.23 -5.85
N ARG A 248 16.93 15.07 -5.31
CA ARG A 248 16.56 16.38 -4.78
C ARG A 248 16.35 17.42 -5.87
N ASP A 249 17.08 17.30 -6.97
CA ASP A 249 16.98 18.25 -8.08
C ASP A 249 15.65 18.05 -8.81
N GLN A 250 15.22 16.79 -8.91
CA GLN A 250 13.95 16.41 -9.51
C GLN A 250 12.77 16.37 -8.50
N LYS A 251 13.06 16.50 -7.21
CA LYS A 251 12.09 16.38 -6.10
C LYS A 251 11.33 15.06 -6.11
N VAL A 252 12.04 13.95 -6.29
CA VAL A 252 11.44 12.61 -6.33
C VAL A 252 11.99 11.76 -5.19
N ILE A 253 11.11 11.07 -4.49
CA ILE A 253 11.45 10.04 -3.52
C ILE A 253 10.79 8.75 -3.98
N GLY A 254 11.50 7.64 -3.85
CA GLY A 254 10.98 6.32 -4.18
C GLY A 254 11.38 5.32 -3.10
N THR A 255 10.47 4.43 -2.72
CA THR A 255 10.80 3.32 -1.81
C THR A 255 10.01 2.05 -2.06
N TYR A 256 10.58 0.92 -1.68
CA TYR A 256 9.89 -0.37 -1.51
C TYR A 256 9.41 -0.64 -0.08
N ILE A 257 9.74 0.23 0.88
CA ILE A 257 9.46 0.04 2.29
C ILE A 257 8.10 0.64 2.61
N HIS A 258 7.17 -0.21 3.03
CA HIS A 258 5.90 0.18 3.63
C HIS A 258 6.06 0.43 5.13
N GLY A 259 5.12 1.16 5.72
CA GLY A 259 5.22 1.64 7.10
C GLY A 259 6.30 2.72 7.29
N TRP A 260 6.89 3.24 6.20
CA TRP A 260 8.00 4.20 6.28
C TRP A 260 7.58 5.51 6.96
N LEU A 261 6.32 5.92 6.78
CA LEU A 261 5.73 7.11 7.41
C LEU A 261 5.25 6.85 8.86
N GLU A 262 5.30 5.60 9.34
CA GLU A 262 4.99 5.28 10.74
C GLU A 262 6.13 5.72 11.68
N SER A 263 7.37 5.89 11.18
CA SER A 263 8.48 6.45 11.97
C SER A 263 8.36 7.97 12.08
N PRO A 264 8.22 8.53 13.29
CA PRO A 264 8.17 9.97 13.50
C PRO A 264 9.40 10.69 12.96
N GLU A 265 10.59 10.10 13.10
CA GLU A 265 11.87 10.68 12.67
C GLU A 265 11.99 10.75 11.15
N VAL A 266 11.56 9.68 10.45
CA VAL A 266 11.50 9.69 8.98
C VAL A 266 10.47 10.71 8.51
N THR A 267 9.26 10.69 9.08
CA THR A 267 8.19 11.61 8.72
C THR A 267 8.64 13.06 8.94
N GLN A 268 9.32 13.36 10.04
CA GLN A 268 9.90 14.68 10.29
C GLN A 268 10.88 15.11 9.21
N LYS A 269 11.78 14.20 8.78
CA LYS A 269 12.72 14.48 7.70
C LYS A 269 11.97 14.82 6.41
N ILE A 270 10.97 14.02 6.03
CA ILE A 270 10.17 14.23 4.83
C ILE A 270 9.47 15.59 4.90
N LEU A 271 8.75 15.89 5.98
CA LEU A 271 8.03 17.16 6.14
C LEU A 271 8.94 18.39 6.04
N ALA A 272 10.17 18.29 6.56
CA ALA A 272 11.19 19.34 6.45
C ALA A 272 11.67 19.60 5.00
N LEU A 273 11.43 18.68 4.06
CA LEU A 273 11.65 18.94 2.62
C LEU A 273 10.50 19.72 1.98
N LEU A 274 9.30 19.58 2.53
CA LEU A 274 8.05 20.09 1.94
C LEU A 274 7.73 21.50 2.43
N SER A 275 8.03 21.78 3.70
CA SER A 275 7.69 23.05 4.34
C SER A 275 8.79 23.51 5.30
N LYS A 276 8.84 24.83 5.53
CA LYS A 276 9.65 25.43 6.59
C LYS A 276 8.97 25.39 7.95
N GLU A 277 7.69 25.03 7.97
CA GLU A 277 6.93 24.91 9.19
C GLU A 277 7.32 23.68 9.99
N THR A 278 6.99 23.74 11.28
CA THR A 278 7.12 22.61 12.18
C THR A 278 5.76 21.99 12.42
N PHE A 279 5.73 20.66 12.44
CA PHE A 279 4.55 19.86 12.72
C PHE A 279 4.80 19.08 14.00
N ASP A 280 3.77 18.97 14.83
CA ASP A 280 3.79 18.10 16.00
C ASP A 280 3.47 16.68 15.53
N ILE A 281 4.46 15.80 15.57
CA ILE A 281 4.37 14.45 15.05
C ILE A 281 4.15 13.52 16.25
N PRO A 282 2.98 12.87 16.36
CA PRO A 282 2.72 11.93 17.44
C PRO A 282 3.78 10.82 17.48
N PHE A 283 4.33 10.56 18.67
CA PHE A 283 5.20 9.39 18.88
C PHE A 283 4.43 8.06 18.81
N SER A 284 3.10 8.10 18.98
CA SER A 284 2.26 6.95 19.31
C SER A 284 1.55 6.32 18.11
N PHE A 285 2.02 6.48 16.87
CA PHE A 285 1.36 5.85 15.71
C PHE A 285 1.27 4.32 15.88
N GLN A 286 2.42 3.72 16.19
CA GLN A 286 2.54 2.28 16.37
C GLN A 286 1.88 1.81 17.68
N GLU A 287 2.02 2.57 18.76
CA GLU A 287 1.38 2.26 20.06
C GLU A 287 -0.15 2.35 19.99
N SER A 288 -0.71 3.30 19.23
CA SER A 288 -2.16 3.43 19.05
C SER A 288 -2.71 2.27 18.24
N LYS A 289 -2.00 1.87 17.18
CA LYS A 289 -2.34 0.71 16.35
C LYS A 289 -2.24 -0.61 17.13
N GLU A 290 -1.15 -0.82 17.87
CA GLU A 290 -0.99 -1.99 18.73
C GLU A 290 -2.07 -2.05 19.79
N ARG A 291 -2.41 -0.93 20.43
CA ARG A 291 -3.50 -0.86 21.39
C ARG A 291 -4.86 -1.18 20.77
N GLU A 292 -5.17 -0.66 19.59
CA GLU A 292 -6.43 -0.93 18.90
C GLU A 292 -6.51 -2.41 18.46
N MET A 293 -5.40 -2.98 18.00
CA MET A 293 -5.28 -4.41 17.69
C MET A 293 -5.43 -5.28 18.93
N ASP A 294 -4.83 -4.90 20.06
CA ASP A 294 -4.97 -5.61 21.34
C ASP A 294 -6.41 -5.52 21.85
N GLU A 295 -7.06 -4.36 21.72
CA GLU A 295 -8.47 -4.20 22.07
C GLU A 295 -9.37 -5.08 21.18
N LEU A 296 -9.06 -5.20 19.88
CA LEU A 296 -9.74 -6.11 18.97
C LEU A 296 -9.49 -7.57 19.35
N ALA A 297 -8.25 -7.96 19.63
CA ALA A 297 -7.89 -9.32 20.03
C ALA A 297 -8.65 -9.74 21.29
N HIS A 298 -8.62 -8.92 22.34
CA HIS A 298 -9.40 -9.16 23.56
C HIS A 298 -10.92 -9.22 23.29
N PHE A 299 -11.41 -8.41 22.35
CA PHE A 299 -12.82 -8.45 21.95
C PHE A 299 -13.18 -9.76 21.25
N LEU A 300 -12.31 -10.26 20.36
CA LEU A 300 -12.48 -11.55 19.70
C LEU A 300 -12.40 -12.71 20.70
N GLU A 301 -11.41 -12.72 21.60
CA GLU A 301 -11.26 -13.74 22.65
C GLU A 301 -12.48 -13.81 23.58
N LYS A 302 -13.13 -12.68 23.83
CA LYS A 302 -14.35 -12.62 24.64
C LYS A 302 -15.57 -13.23 23.95
N HIS A 303 -15.63 -13.16 22.62
CA HIS A 303 -16.83 -13.48 21.83
C HIS A 303 -16.69 -14.71 20.92
N CYS A 304 -15.48 -15.23 20.77
CA CYS A 304 -15.14 -16.37 19.94
C CYS A 304 -14.23 -17.35 20.68
N GLU A 305 -14.32 -18.62 20.33
CA GLU A 305 -13.46 -19.69 20.84
C GLU A 305 -12.07 -19.67 20.15
N VAL A 306 -11.33 -18.56 20.29
CA VAL A 306 -10.06 -18.31 19.59
C VAL A 306 -9.02 -19.42 19.82
N GLU A 307 -8.93 -19.97 21.04
CA GLU A 307 -8.02 -21.10 21.31
C GLU A 307 -8.33 -22.34 20.46
N LYS A 308 -9.61 -22.64 20.18
CA LYS A 308 -9.98 -23.76 19.31
C LYS A 308 -9.66 -23.45 17.85
N ILE A 309 -9.79 -22.19 17.43
CA ILE A 309 -9.45 -21.74 16.08
C ILE A 309 -7.95 -21.91 15.82
N LEU A 310 -7.09 -21.51 16.77
CA LEU A 310 -5.62 -21.59 16.62
C LEU A 310 -5.04 -23.01 16.74
N ARG A 311 -5.83 -23.99 17.22
CA ARG A 311 -5.39 -25.39 17.40
C ARG A 311 -5.70 -26.30 16.19
N ASN A 312 -6.52 -25.83 15.25
CA ASN A 312 -6.83 -26.53 14.00
C ASN A 312 -5.95 -26.02 12.86
#